data_AF-A0A5E5Q8E1-F1
#
_entry.id   AF-A0A5E5Q8E1-F1
#
_cell.length_a   1.000
_cell.length_b   1.000
_cell.length_c   1.000
_cell.angle_alpha   90.00
_cell.angle_beta   90.00
_cell.angle_gamma   90.00
#
_symmetry.space_group_name_H-M   'P 1'
#
loop_
_entity.id
_entity.type
_entity.pdbx_description
1 polymer ?
#
loop_
_entity_poly.entity_id
_entity_poly.type
_entity_poly.pdbx_seq_one_letter_code
_entity_poly.pdbx_strand_id
1 'polypeptide(L)'
;MNCKSYFAKAYHSWERGQNENANGLLRQYFPKTMSLVNVACNEVKIAVNKLNSRPRKCLGFKTPYQVFFERTGIDARQLGVVRL
;
A
#
# COMPACT_ATOMS: atom_id res chain seq x y z
N MET A 1 18.78 12.06 5.26
CA MET A 1 18.27 11.11 4.24
C MET A 1 18.69 11.62 2.87
N ASN A 2 19.60 10.94 2.18
CA ASN A 2 20.06 11.32 0.84
C ASN A 2 19.33 10.45 -0.20
N CYS A 3 18.21 10.94 -0.75
CA CYS A 3 17.30 10.19 -1.63
C CYS A 3 16.98 11.02 -2.88
N LYS A 4 16.99 10.39 -4.06
CA LYS A 4 16.60 11.03 -5.32
C LYS A 4 15.08 11.19 -5.37
N SER A 5 14.61 12.40 -5.68
CA SER A 5 13.19 12.72 -5.82
C SER A 5 12.77 12.74 -7.29
N TYR A 6 11.57 12.27 -7.58
CA TYR A 6 11.01 12.19 -8.92
C TYR A 6 9.54 12.64 -8.91
N PHE A 7 9.10 13.33 -9.96
CA PHE A 7 7.72 13.84 -10.10
C PHE A 7 7.10 13.32 -11.39
N ALA A 8 5.79 13.08 -11.36
CA ALA A 8 5.00 12.82 -12.56
C ALA A 8 4.84 14.12 -13.36
N LYS A 9 4.81 14.00 -14.68
CA LYS A 9 4.58 15.12 -15.59
C LYS A 9 3.10 15.55 -15.55
N ALA A 10 2.85 16.84 -15.80
CA ALA A 10 1.49 17.36 -15.86
C ALA A 10 0.68 16.67 -16.96
N TYR A 11 -0.57 16.31 -16.67
CA TYR A 11 -1.49 15.59 -17.58
C TYR A 11 -1.07 14.15 -17.96
N HIS A 12 -0.04 13.59 -17.33
CA HIS A 12 0.39 12.20 -17.52
C HIS A 12 -0.11 11.30 -16.39
N SER A 13 -1.44 11.16 -16.25
CA SER A 13 -2.08 10.40 -15.15
C SER A 13 -1.59 8.94 -15.05
N TRP A 14 -1.23 8.32 -16.17
CA TRP A 14 -0.74 6.95 -16.22
C TRP A 14 0.57 6.71 -15.47
N GLU A 15 1.39 7.75 -15.26
CA GLU A 15 2.62 7.64 -14.44
C GLU A 15 2.30 7.37 -12.95
N ARG A 16 1.03 7.53 -12.54
CA ARG A 16 0.55 7.31 -11.17
C ARG A 16 -0.43 6.15 -11.05
N GLY A 17 -0.63 5.36 -12.11
CA GLY A 17 -1.68 4.35 -12.15
C GLY A 17 -1.63 3.32 -11.00
N GLN A 18 -0.42 2.95 -10.55
CA GLN A 18 -0.27 2.04 -9.41
C GLN A 18 -0.71 2.67 -8.07
N ASN A 19 -0.41 3.96 -7.86
CA ASN A 19 -0.84 4.68 -6.66
C ASN A 19 -2.37 4.84 -6.67
N GLU A 20 -2.95 5.17 -7.82
CA GLU A 20 -4.41 5.29 -7.99
C GLU A 20 -5.11 3.95 -7.73
N ASN A 21 -4.58 2.84 -8.22
CA ASN A 21 -5.09 1.51 -7.93
C ASN A 21 -5.03 1.17 -6.42
N ALA A 22 -3.89 1.44 -5.77
CA ALA A 22 -3.72 1.22 -4.34
C ALA A 22 -4.70 2.06 -3.51
N ASN A 23 -4.90 3.33 -3.87
CA ASN A 23 -5.87 4.21 -3.23
C ASN A 23 -7.30 3.68 -3.41
N GLY A 24 -7.66 3.19 -4.60
CA GLY A 24 -8.95 2.55 -4.84
C GLY A 24 -9.20 1.33 -3.94
N LEU A 25 -8.17 0.53 -3.67
CA LEU A 25 -8.26 -0.60 -2.75
C LEU A 25 -8.42 -0.16 -1.29
N LEU A 26 -7.72 0.90 -0.87
CA LEU A 26 -7.89 1.48 0.47
C LEU A 26 -9.30 2.04 0.67
N ARG A 27 -9.93 2.57 -0.38
CA ARG A 27 -11.32 3.06 -0.33
C ARG A 27 -12.36 1.98 -0.07
N GLN A 28 -12.00 0.69 -0.17
CA GLN A 28 -12.86 -0.42 0.29
C GLN A 28 -12.98 -0.46 1.83
N TYR A 29 -11.99 0.08 2.54
CA TYR A 29 -11.95 0.16 4.01
C TYR A 29 -12.33 1.55 4.53
N PHE A 30 -11.98 2.60 3.77
CA PHE A 30 -12.25 4.00 4.13
C PHE A 30 -13.01 4.70 3.01
N PRO A 31 -14.35 4.57 2.96
CA PRO A 31 -15.18 5.12 1.89
C PRO A 31 -14.90 6.62 1.64
N LYS A 32 -15.15 7.10 0.41
CA LYS A 32 -14.82 8.48 0.02
C LYS A 32 -15.50 9.55 0.90
N THR A 33 -16.73 9.28 1.34
CA THR A 33 -17.54 10.17 2.16
C THR A 33 -17.26 10.05 3.66
N MET A 34 -16.39 9.12 4.08
CA MET A 34 -16.01 8.94 5.48
C MET A 34 -14.94 9.96 5.88
N SER A 35 -15.10 10.58 7.04
CA SER A 35 -14.05 11.40 7.65
C SER A 35 -12.89 10.52 8.14
N LEU A 36 -11.66 10.91 7.78
CA LEU A 36 -10.44 10.22 8.24
C LEU A 36 -9.90 10.78 9.56
N VAL A 37 -10.49 11.85 10.11
CA VAL A 37 -10.00 12.53 11.32
C VAL A 37 -9.98 11.60 12.53
N ASN A 38 -10.99 10.74 12.66
CA ASN A 38 -11.14 9.82 13.80
C ASN A 38 -10.65 8.40 13.48
N VAL A 39 -10.00 8.18 12.33
CA VAL A 39 -9.48 6.87 11.97
C VAL A 39 -8.22 6.60 12.78
N ALA A 40 -8.28 5.59 13.63
CA ALA A 40 -7.13 5.22 14.45
C ALA A 40 -6.03 4.63 13.58
N CYS A 41 -4.76 4.89 13.94
CA CYS A 41 -3.63 4.31 13.21
C CYS A 41 -3.73 2.79 13.12
N ASN A 42 -4.26 2.12 14.15
CA ASN A 42 -4.43 0.67 14.15
C ASN A 42 -5.41 0.18 13.05
N GLU A 43 -6.48 0.93 12.78
CA GLU A 43 -7.42 0.60 11.70
C GLU A 43 -6.73 0.66 10.34
N VAL A 44 -5.90 1.69 10.13
CA VAL A 44 -5.09 1.82 8.91
C VAL A 44 -4.11 0.66 8.78
N LYS A 45 -3.42 0.31 9.87
CA LYS A 45 -2.50 -0.84 9.90
C LYS A 45 -3.21 -2.13 9.52
N ILE A 46 -4.39 -2.39 10.07
CA ILE A 46 -5.19 -3.58 9.77
C ILE A 46 -5.58 -3.61 8.28
N ALA A 47 -6.06 -2.49 7.73
CA ALA A 47 -6.43 -2.39 6.32
C ALA A 47 -5.22 -2.66 5.39
N VAL A 48 -4.08 -2.03 5.69
CA VAL A 48 -2.82 -2.24 4.95
C VAL A 48 -2.37 -3.70 5.05
N ASN A 49 -2.43 -4.31 6.23
CA ASN A 49 -2.09 -5.71 6.43
C ASN A 49 -2.95 -6.64 5.57
N LYS A 50 -4.27 -6.41 5.58
CA LYS A 50 -5.21 -7.19 4.76
C LYS A 50 -4.90 -7.03 3.27
N LEU A 51 -4.61 -5.81 2.81
CA LEU A 51 -4.28 -5.55 1.40
C LEU A 51 -2.96 -6.18 0.96
N ASN A 52 -1.95 -6.15 1.82
CA ASN A 52 -0.61 -6.70 1.54
C ASN A 52 -0.49 -8.21 1.80
N SER A 53 -1.42 -8.79 2.56
CA SER A 53 -1.56 -10.25 2.74
C SER A 53 -2.48 -10.88 1.70
N ARG A 54 -3.14 -10.09 0.85
CA ARG A 54 -4.05 -10.58 -0.19
C ARG A 54 -3.28 -11.05 -1.43
N PRO A 55 -3.44 -12.31 -1.86
CA PRO A 55 -2.94 -12.81 -3.15
C PRO A 55 -3.34 -11.92 -4.33
N ARG A 56 -2.39 -11.64 -5.24
CA ARG A 56 -2.65 -10.84 -6.46
C ARG A 56 -2.38 -11.66 -7.71
N LYS A 57 -3.35 -11.68 -8.65
CA LYS A 57 -3.19 -12.38 -9.93
C LYS A 57 -1.96 -11.91 -10.72
N CYS A 58 -1.68 -10.60 -10.72
CA CYS A 58 -0.50 -10.03 -11.37
C CYS A 58 0.84 -10.46 -10.76
N LEU A 59 0.82 -11.03 -9.55
CA LEU A 59 1.99 -11.59 -8.86
C LEU A 59 2.00 -13.12 -8.89
N GLY A 60 1.26 -13.75 -9.80
CA GLY A 60 1.12 -15.21 -9.83
C GLY A 60 0.45 -15.76 -8.58
N PHE A 61 -0.54 -15.02 -8.04
CA PHE A 61 -1.23 -15.31 -6.78
C PHE A 61 -0.35 -15.28 -5.52
N LYS A 62 0.87 -14.73 -5.60
CA LYS A 62 1.63 -14.36 -4.41
C LYS A 62 1.06 -13.09 -3.76
N THR A 63 1.33 -12.94 -2.47
CA THR A 63 1.01 -11.73 -1.71
C THR A 63 2.09 -10.66 -1.91
N PRO A 64 1.75 -9.37 -1.82
CA PRO A 64 2.74 -8.29 -1.79
C PRO A 64 3.82 -8.51 -0.74
N TYR A 65 3.49 -9.03 0.45
CA TYR A 65 4.49 -9.36 1.48
C TYR A 65 5.50 -10.41 1.01
N GLN A 66 5.03 -11.49 0.38
CA GLN A 66 5.93 -12.53 -0.15
C GLN A 66 6.86 -11.97 -1.22
N VAL A 67 6.33 -11.23 -2.20
CA VAL A 67 7.14 -10.69 -3.30
C VAL A 67 8.12 -9.64 -2.79
N PHE A 68 7.73 -8.82 -1.80
CA PHE A 68 8.63 -7.86 -1.18
C PHE A 68 9.80 -8.56 -0.47
N PHE A 69 9.51 -9.59 0.32
CA PHE A 69 10.53 -10.38 0.99
C PHE A 69 11.46 -11.08 -0.01
N GLU A 70 10.91 -11.71 -1.05
CA GLU A 70 11.70 -12.36 -2.12
C GLU A 70 12.66 -11.39 -2.83
N ARG A 71 12.27 -10.13 -3.01
CA ARG A 71 13.09 -9.13 -3.73
C ARG A 71 14.13 -8.41 -2.88
N THR A 72 13.88 -8.31 -1.57
CA THR A 72 14.67 -7.42 -0.69
C THR A 72 15.33 -8.16 0.47
N GLY A 73 14.87 -9.37 0.82
CA GLY A 73 15.23 -10.08 2.04
C GLY A 73 14.65 -9.46 3.32
N ILE A 74 13.88 -8.37 3.21
CA ILE A 74 13.35 -7.63 4.36
C ILE A 74 11.92 -8.07 4.64
N ASP A 75 11.63 -8.44 5.89
CA ASP A 75 10.26 -8.68 6.31
C ASP A 75 9.52 -7.36 6.57
N ALA A 76 8.72 -6.93 5.60
CA ALA A 76 7.93 -5.70 5.70
C ALA A 76 6.90 -5.70 6.85
N ARG A 77 6.58 -6.86 7.43
CA ARG A 77 5.73 -6.94 8.64
C ARG A 77 6.48 -6.46 9.89
N GLN A 78 7.81 -6.49 9.87
CA GLN A 78 8.65 -6.07 11.00
C GLN A 78 9.05 -4.59 10.94
N LEU A 79 8.85 -3.92 9.80
CA LEU A 79 9.22 -2.50 9.56
C LEU A 79 8.35 -1.46 10.31
N GLY A 80 7.69 -1.82 11.42
CA GLY A 80 6.93 -0.87 12.24
C GLY A 80 5.61 -0.38 11.64
N VAL A 81 5.31 -0.72 10.39
CA VAL A 81 3.97 -0.50 9.78
C VAL A 81 2.93 -1.47 10.39
N VAL A 82 3.37 -2.49 11.13
CA VAL A 82 2.51 -3.61 11.61
C VAL A 82 2.79 -4.03 13.06
N ARG A 83 3.57 -3.29 13.86
CA ARG A 83 3.61 -3.57 15.31
C ARG A 83 2.25 -3.17 15.93
N LEU A 84 1.50 -4.17 16.39
CA LEU A 84 0.45 -4.04 17.40
C LEU A 84 1.08 -3.64 18.73
#